data_AF-A0A3D5D525-F1
#
_entry.id   AF-A0A3D5D525-F1
#
_cell.length_a   1.000
_cell.length_b   1.000
_cell.length_c   1.000
_cell.angle_alpha   90.00
_cell.angle_beta   90.00
_cell.angle_gamma   90.00
#
_symmetry.space_group_name_H-M   'P 1'
#
loop_
_entity.id
_entity.type
_entity.pdbx_description
1 polymer ?
#
loop_
_entity_poly.entity_id
_entity_poly.type
_entity_poly.pdbx_seq_one_letter_code
_entity_poly.pdbx_strand_id
1 'polypeptide(L)' 'METDALKLWDRYRERTTFHDEIGLTLDLSRVNLPDQFWAHHQEPMESAFNAMAELESG' A
#
# COMPACT_ATOMS: atom_id res chain seq x y z
N MET A 1 13.89 11.47 -6.83
CA MET A 1 12.83 11.57 -5.80
C MET A 1 12.11 12.89 -6.05
N GLU A 2 10.77 12.90 -6.11
CA GLU A 2 10.00 14.15 -6.35
C GLU A 2 10.18 15.12 -5.16
N THR A 3 10.35 16.40 -5.45
CA THR A 3 10.65 17.46 -4.46
C THR A 3 9.73 18.67 -4.55
N ASP A 4 8.88 18.75 -5.58
CA ASP A 4 7.88 19.81 -5.71
C ASP A 4 6.85 19.71 -4.59
N ALA A 5 6.74 20.77 -3.78
CA ALA A 5 5.87 20.79 -2.60
C ALA A 5 4.38 20.63 -2.93
N LEU A 6 3.92 21.21 -4.04
CA LEU A 6 2.51 21.11 -4.46
C LEU A 6 2.22 19.68 -4.94
N LYS A 7 3.10 19.10 -5.74
CA LYS A 7 2.95 17.70 -6.17
C LYS A 7 3.00 16.72 -5.01
N LEU A 8 3.86 16.97 -4.02
CA LEU A 8 3.94 16.15 -2.81
C LEU A 8 2.67 16.28 -1.97
N TRP A 9 2.09 17.47 -1.88
CA TRP A 9 0.80 17.70 -1.22
C TRP A 9 -0.34 16.96 -1.93
N ASP A 10 -0.40 17.03 -3.26
CA ASP A 10 -1.40 16.30 -4.03
C ASP A 10 -1.26 14.79 -3.83
N ARG A 11 -0.04 14.26 -3.90
CA ARG A 11 0.23 12.84 -3.62
C ARG A 11 -0.15 12.44 -2.20
N TYR A 12 0.07 13.31 -1.20
CA TYR A 12 -0.36 13.06 0.17
C TYR A 12 -1.87 12.91 0.27
N ARG A 13 -2.63 13.83 -0.32
CA ARG A 13 -4.09 13.77 -0.30
C ARG A 13 -4.63 12.54 -1.03
N GLU A 14 -4.03 12.18 -2.16
CA GLU A 14 -4.48 11.04 -2.97
C GLU A 14 -4.11 9.68 -2.40
N ARG A 15 -2.96 9.57 -1.72
CA ARG A 15 -2.36 8.29 -1.34
C ARG A 15 -2.34 8.02 0.16
N THR A 16 -2.88 8.92 0.97
CA THR A 16 -3.11 8.63 2.39
C THR A 16 -4.42 7.88 2.53
N THR A 17 -4.37 6.69 3.11
CA THR A 17 -5.56 5.86 3.37
C THR A 17 -5.80 5.76 4.87
N PHE A 18 -7.09 5.73 5.23
CA PHE A 18 -7.56 5.67 6.61
C PHE A 18 -8.39 4.39 6.75
N HIS A 19 -8.02 3.56 7.73
CA HIS A 19 -8.59 2.25 8.01
C HIS A 19 -9.00 2.21 9.49
N ASP A 20 -10.01 3.00 9.84
CA ASP A 20 -10.47 3.19 11.22
C ASP A 20 -10.95 1.87 11.84
N GLU A 21 -11.46 0.94 11.03
CA GLU A 21 -11.91 -0.39 11.44
C GLU A 21 -10.82 -1.23 12.12
N ILE A 22 -9.55 -0.96 11.80
CA ILE A 22 -8.37 -1.59 12.39
C ILE A 22 -7.46 -0.56 13.09
N GLY A 23 -7.90 0.69 13.21
CA GLY A 23 -7.15 1.77 13.85
C GLY A 23 -5.85 2.14 13.14
N LEU A 24 -5.77 1.95 11.81
CA LEU A 24 -4.56 2.23 11.03
C LEU A 24 -4.74 3.42 10.07
N THR A 25 -3.65 4.16 9.86
CA THR A 25 -3.54 5.19 8.83
C THR A 25 -2.22 4.98 8.09
N LEU A 26 -2.28 4.96 6.76
CA LEU A 26 -1.12 4.71 5.91
C LEU A 26 -0.89 5.89 4.99
N ASP A 27 0.27 6.54 5.11
CA ASP A 27 0.74 7.56 4.17
C ASP A 27 1.67 6.92 3.12
N LEU A 28 1.15 6.72 1.91
CA LEU A 28 1.91 6.16 0.78
C LEU A 28 2.47 7.25 -0.15
N SER A 29 2.39 8.53 0.24
CA SER A 29 2.81 9.67 -0.58
C SER A 29 4.30 9.71 -0.87
N ARG A 30 5.11 9.04 -0.05
CA ARG A 30 6.57 8.93 -0.24
C ARG A 30 7.01 7.60 -0.83
N VAL A 31 6.10 6.64 -0.94
CA VAL A 31 6.39 5.33 -1.53
C VAL A 31 6.42 5.48 -3.05
N ASN A 32 7.51 5.01 -3.66
CA ASN A 32 7.60 4.90 -5.10
C ASN A 32 7.02 3.55 -5.53
N LEU A 33 5.87 3.59 -6.19
CA LEU A 33 5.21 2.41 -6.74
C LEU A 33 5.39 2.46 -8.27
N PRO A 34 6.42 1.79 -8.82
CA PRO A 34 6.59 1.73 -10.26
C PRO A 34 5.43 0.97 -10.92
N ASP A 35 5.18 1.20 -12.21
CA ASP A 35 4.10 0.52 -12.95
C ASP A 35 4.19 -1.01 -12.86
N GLN A 36 5.41 -1.53 -12.75
CA GLN A 36 5.69 -2.96 -12.63
C GLN A 36 5.57 -3.50 -11.19
N PHE A 37 5.33 -2.65 -10.18
CA PHE A 37 5.26 -3.08 -8.78
C PHE A 37 4.23 -4.19 -8.59
N TRP A 38 3.02 -3.98 -9.13
CA TRP A 38 1.96 -4.98 -9.02
C TRP A 38 2.34 -6.29 -9.70
N ALA A 39 2.85 -6.24 -10.93
CA ALA A 39 3.24 -7.44 -11.68
C ALA A 39 4.32 -8.28 -10.96
N HIS A 40 5.25 -7.65 -10.25
CA HIS A 40 6.31 -8.36 -9.51
C HIS A 40 5.85 -8.89 -8.14
N HIS A 41 4.85 -8.27 -7.53
CA HIS A 41 4.47 -8.57 -6.14
C HIS A 41 3.13 -9.29 -6.01
N GLN A 42 2.35 -9.42 -7.08
CA GLN A 42 1.04 -10.07 -7.06
C GLN A 42 1.12 -11.52 -6.53
N GLU A 43 1.95 -12.36 -7.13
CA GLU A 43 2.08 -13.77 -6.71
C GLU A 43 2.54 -13.92 -5.24
N PRO A 44 3.61 -13.23 -4.79
CA PRO A 44 3.99 -13.23 -3.37
C PRO A 44 2.88 -12.74 -2.42
N MET A 45 2.12 -11.72 -2.80
CA MET A 45 1.01 -11.21 -1.99
C MET A 45 -0.12 -12.23 -1.89
N GLU A 46 -0.55 -12.83 -3.00
CA GLU A 46 -1.57 -13.87 -3.02
C GLU A 46 -1.15 -15.07 -2.14
N SER A 47 0.12 -15.50 -2.24
CA SER A 47 0.66 -16.54 -1.38
C SER A 47 0.58 -16.17 0.11
N ALA A 48 0.95 -14.95 0.48
CA ALA A 48 0.90 -14.49 1.86
C ALA A 48 -0.55 -14.42 2.40
N PHE A 49 -1.50 -13.92 1.60
CA PHE A 49 -2.91 -13.88 1.98
C PHE A 49 -3.49 -15.29 2.16
N ASN A 50 -3.17 -16.23 1.26
CA ASN A 50 -3.62 -17.62 1.37
C ASN A 50 -3.07 -18.30 2.63
N ALA A 51 -1.77 -18.11 2.93
CA ALA A 51 -1.15 -18.66 4.14
C ALA A 51 -1.78 -18.08 5.42
N MET A 52 -2.12 -16.78 5.42
CA MET A 52 -2.82 -16.16 6.55
C MET A 52 -4.25 -16.70 6.72
N ALA A 53 -4.98 -16.88 5.62
CA ALA A 53 -6.31 -17.48 5.65
C ALA A 53 -6.28 -18.94 6.15
N GLU A 54 -5.27 -19.74 5.77
CA GLU A 54 -5.08 -21.10 6.29
C GLU A 54 -4.82 -21.08 7.80
N LEU A 55 -3.95 -20.18 8.28
CA LEU A 55 -3.66 -20.00 9.70
C LEU A 55 -4.90 -19.59 10.51
N GLU A 56 -5.76 -18.73 9.97
CA GLU A 56 -6.98 -18.25 10.62
C GLU A 56 -8.15 -19.26 10.57
N SER A 57 -8.03 -20.32 9.77
CA SER A 57 -9.11 -21.30 9.54
C SER A 57 -9.22 -22.42 10.58
N GLY A 58 -8.34 -22.45 11.58
CA GLY A 58 -8.31 -23.45 12.65
C GLY A 58 -7.71 -22.95 13.96
#